data_AF-A0A482WW92-F1
#
_entry.id   AF-A0A482WW92-F1
#
_cell.length_a   1.000
_cell.length_b   1.000
_cell.length_c   1.000
_cell.angle_alpha   90.00
_cell.angle_beta   90.00
_cell.angle_gamma   90.00
#
_symmetry.space_group_name_H-M   'P 1'
#
loop_
_entity.id
_entity.type
_entity.pdbx_description
1 polymer ?
#
loop_
_entity_poly.entity_id
_entity_poly.type
_entity_poly.pdbx_seq_one_letter_code
_entity_poly.pdbx_strand_id
1 'polypeptide(L)'
;MSAQVFNPMAISEFRRLVSHPNNNNNSSIDRIRRNLFGPVDRDESRALAERELAKIRRIDMENWSFDFSKEEPVNGPDSKFIWERLTPEDVHDSYALRRFEYLGIAATTNKTTVPSLPASDAVSTSERTNTQQQKQIT
;
A
#
# COMPACT_ATOMS: atom_id res chain seq x y z
N MET A 1 43.36 -22.29 20.25
CA MET A 1 42.22 -21.63 19.55
C MET A 1 42.34 -21.95 18.07
N SER A 2 41.46 -22.77 17.51
CA SER A 2 41.47 -23.16 16.08
C SER A 2 40.32 -22.46 15.35
N ALA A 3 40.64 -21.72 14.29
CA ALA A 3 39.65 -21.10 13.42
C ALA A 3 39.38 -22.02 12.23
N GLN A 4 38.12 -22.44 12.04
CA GLN A 4 37.71 -23.14 10.83
C GLN A 4 37.45 -22.11 9.73
N VAL A 5 38.35 -22.07 8.74
CA VAL A 5 38.21 -21.20 7.57
C VAL A 5 37.20 -21.82 6.62
N PHE A 6 36.05 -21.16 6.46
CA PHE A 6 34.99 -21.56 5.55
C PHE A 6 35.43 -21.35 4.10
N ASN A 7 35.42 -22.41 3.29
CA ASN A 7 35.82 -22.37 1.88
C ASN A 7 34.58 -22.18 0.98
N PRO A 8 34.39 -21.01 0.34
CA PRO A 8 33.15 -20.66 -0.38
C PRO A 8 32.95 -21.42 -1.69
N MET A 9 33.91 -22.24 -2.14
CA MET A 9 33.85 -22.96 -3.42
C MET A 9 33.18 -24.34 -3.34
N ALA A 10 32.80 -24.82 -2.15
CA ALA A 10 32.15 -26.13 -2.00
C ALA A 10 30.64 -26.12 -2.35
N ILE A 11 30.05 -24.97 -2.67
CA ILE A 11 28.62 -24.85 -3.02
C ILE A 11 28.44 -24.84 -4.56
N SER A 12 29.06 -25.79 -5.27
CA SER A 12 28.98 -25.85 -6.75
C SER A 12 27.75 -26.56 -7.30
N GLU A 13 26.96 -27.24 -6.46
CA GLU A 13 25.89 -28.14 -6.90
C GLU A 13 24.49 -27.50 -7.06
N PHE A 14 24.30 -26.20 -6.79
CA PHE A 14 22.98 -25.57 -7.02
C PHE A 14 22.74 -25.14 -8.48
N ARG A 15 23.72 -25.28 -9.38
CA ARG A 15 23.61 -24.81 -10.77
C ARG A 15 22.93 -25.81 -11.73
N ARG A 16 22.73 -27.08 -11.33
CA ARG A 16 22.06 -28.09 -12.18
C ARG A 16 20.55 -28.19 -12.02
N LEU A 17 19.94 -27.40 -11.12
CA LEU A 17 18.48 -27.35 -10.96
C LEU A 17 17.80 -26.30 -11.86
N VAL A 18 18.58 -25.58 -12.69
CA VAL A 18 18.03 -24.69 -13.70
C VAL A 18 17.70 -25.51 -14.95
N SER A 19 16.52 -26.15 -14.92
CA SER A 19 15.89 -26.71 -16.11
C SER A 19 15.76 -25.64 -17.19
N HIS A 20 16.03 -26.02 -18.43
CA HIS A 20 16.09 -25.15 -19.61
C HIS A 20 14.79 -24.36 -19.80
N PRO A 21 14.86 -23.08 -20.26
CA PRO A 21 13.67 -22.27 -20.42
C PRO A 21 12.85 -22.74 -21.63
N ASN A 22 11.78 -23.49 -21.37
CA ASN A 22 10.66 -23.55 -22.31
C ASN A 22 10.03 -22.15 -22.33
N ASN A 23 10.13 -21.48 -23.49
CA ASN A 23 9.73 -20.10 -23.73
C ASN A 23 8.19 -19.96 -23.80
N ASN A 24 7.51 -20.36 -22.73
CA ASN A 24 6.13 -20.05 -22.46
C ASN A 24 6.13 -18.97 -21.38
N ASN A 25 6.14 -17.70 -21.78
CA ASN A 25 6.19 -16.53 -20.88
C ASN A 25 5.10 -16.55 -19.79
N ASN A 26 3.97 -17.22 -20.06
CA ASN A 26 2.88 -17.42 -19.08
C ASN A 26 3.28 -18.38 -17.94
N SER A 27 4.07 -19.43 -18.22
CA SER A 27 4.50 -20.41 -17.22
C SER A 27 5.52 -19.87 -16.20
N SER A 28 6.22 -18.78 -16.56
CA SER A 28 7.12 -18.07 -15.63
C SER A 28 6.31 -17.18 -14.68
N ILE A 29 5.30 -16.48 -15.21
CA ILE A 29 4.40 -15.63 -14.43
C ILE A 29 3.58 -16.47 -13.44
N ASP A 30 3.09 -17.65 -13.84
CA ASP A 30 2.33 -18.54 -12.95
C ASP A 30 3.18 -19.12 -11.82
N ARG A 31 4.48 -19.32 -12.06
CA ARG A 31 5.40 -19.64 -10.96
C ARG A 31 5.47 -18.48 -9.98
N ILE A 32 5.45 -17.23 -10.42
CA ILE A 32 5.65 -16.05 -9.55
C ILE A 32 4.35 -15.65 -8.84
N ARG A 33 3.19 -15.72 -9.51
CA ARG A 33 1.87 -15.28 -9.00
C ARG A 33 1.18 -16.37 -8.19
N ARG A 34 1.84 -16.86 -7.15
CA ARG A 34 1.27 -17.84 -6.23
C ARG A 34 0.72 -17.17 -4.98
N ASN A 35 -0.42 -17.65 -4.50
CA ASN A 35 -0.90 -17.29 -3.18
C ASN A 35 -0.10 -18.09 -2.14
N LEU A 36 0.64 -17.39 -1.27
CA LEU A 36 1.54 -18.01 -0.31
C LEU A 36 0.81 -18.57 0.92
N PHE A 37 -0.33 -17.98 1.29
CA PHE A 37 -1.01 -18.25 2.56
C PHE A 37 -2.51 -18.58 2.41
N GLY A 38 -2.98 -18.74 1.18
CA GLY A 38 -4.36 -19.11 0.89
C GLY A 38 -5.32 -17.92 0.82
N PRO A 39 -6.61 -18.19 0.56
CA PRO A 39 -7.63 -17.15 0.38
C PRO A 39 -7.75 -16.24 1.61
N VAL A 40 -7.91 -14.94 1.37
CA VAL A 40 -8.04 -13.91 2.42
C VAL A 40 -9.49 -13.45 2.46
N ASP A 41 -10.07 -13.36 3.65
CA ASP A 41 -11.33 -12.63 3.86
C ASP A 41 -11.07 -11.12 3.71
N ARG A 42 -11.60 -10.55 2.63
CA ARG A 42 -11.35 -9.15 2.25
C ARG A 42 -12.08 -8.18 3.18
N ASP A 43 -13.25 -8.56 3.68
CA ASP A 43 -14.08 -7.69 4.52
C ASP A 43 -13.49 -7.64 5.93
N GLU A 44 -13.08 -8.78 6.48
CA GLU A 44 -12.39 -8.84 7.77
C GLU A 44 -11.03 -8.12 7.71
N SER A 45 -10.24 -8.35 6.66
CA SER A 45 -8.94 -7.71 6.48
C SER A 45 -9.06 -6.19 6.41
N ARG A 46 -10.08 -5.69 5.71
CA ARG A 46 -10.38 -4.26 5.63
C ARG A 46 -10.78 -3.70 6.98
N ALA A 47 -11.70 -4.37 7.68
CA ALA A 47 -12.14 -3.94 9.01
C ALA A 47 -10.98 -3.91 10.02
N LEU A 48 -10.04 -4.86 9.93
CA LEU A 48 -8.82 -4.85 10.73
C LEU A 48 -7.96 -3.63 10.41
N ALA A 49 -7.68 -3.39 9.13
CA ALA A 49 -6.87 -2.24 8.70
C ALA A 49 -7.48 -0.90 9.16
N GLU A 50 -8.79 -0.72 8.99
CA GLU A 50 -9.49 0.50 9.40
C GLU A 50 -9.44 0.72 10.92
N ARG A 51 -9.60 -0.36 11.70
CA ARG A 51 -9.49 -0.31 13.16
C ARG A 51 -8.10 0.11 13.64
N GLU A 52 -7.05 -0.48 13.08
CA GLU A 52 -5.68 -0.14 13.45
C GLU A 52 -5.31 1.28 13.02
N LEU A 53 -5.74 1.72 11.83
CA LEU A 53 -5.55 3.09 11.39
C LEU A 53 -6.28 4.09 12.31
N ALA A 54 -7.51 3.78 12.74
CA ALA A 54 -8.25 4.62 13.67
C ALA A 54 -7.53 4.71 15.03
N LYS A 55 -6.96 3.60 15.51
CA LYS A 55 -6.17 3.56 16.75
C LYS A 55 -4.91 4.43 16.64
N ILE A 56 -4.17 4.34 15.54
CA ILE A 56 -3.00 5.17 15.27
C ILE A 56 -3.40 6.65 15.29
N ARG A 57 -4.46 7.03 14.54
CA ARG A 57 -4.96 8.41 14.54
C ARG A 57 -5.31 8.93 15.93
N ARG A 58 -5.94 8.09 16.77
CA ARG A 58 -6.27 8.48 18.15
C ARG A 58 -5.02 8.77 18.97
N ILE A 59 -4.02 7.89 18.88
CA ILE A 59 -2.74 8.03 19.60
C ILE A 59 -2.00 9.27 19.11
N ASP A 60 -1.95 9.50 17.80
CA ASP A 60 -1.28 10.66 17.23
C ASP A 60 -1.98 11.96 17.63
N MET A 61 -3.30 12.00 17.63
CA MET A 61 -4.07 13.15 18.09
C MET A 61 -3.79 13.47 19.57
N GLU A 62 -3.69 12.47 20.43
CA GLU A 62 -3.36 12.63 21.85
C GLU A 62 -1.91 13.08 22.07
N ASN A 63 -0.98 12.54 21.28
CA ASN A 63 0.43 12.87 21.36
C ASN A 63 0.71 14.30 20.89
N TRP A 64 0.10 14.70 19.78
CA TRP A 64 0.38 15.97 19.11
C TRP A 64 -0.63 17.07 19.42
N SER A 65 -1.73 16.76 20.13
CA SER A 65 -2.83 17.70 20.36
C SER A 65 -3.36 18.31 19.04
N PHE A 66 -3.44 17.49 17.99
CA PHE A 66 -3.83 17.91 16.64
C PHE A 66 -4.72 16.85 15.99
N ASP A 67 -5.89 17.23 15.49
CA ASP A 67 -6.80 16.34 14.77
C ASP A 67 -6.44 16.31 13.29
N PHE A 68 -5.66 15.31 12.89
CA PHE A 68 -5.24 15.09 11.50
C PHE A 68 -6.41 14.80 10.54
N SER A 69 -7.61 14.45 11.03
CA SER A 69 -8.77 14.21 10.16
C SER A 69 -9.48 15.51 9.77
N LYS A 70 -9.45 16.50 10.66
CA LYS A 70 -10.03 17.83 10.43
C LYS A 70 -9.00 18.88 10.02
N GLU A 71 -7.73 18.55 10.13
CA GLU A 71 -6.59 19.47 9.94
C GLU A 71 -6.66 20.68 10.89
N GLU A 72 -7.12 20.43 12.12
CA GLU A 72 -7.32 21.47 13.13
C GLU A 72 -6.62 21.08 14.44
N PRO A 73 -6.05 22.07 15.17
CA PRO A 73 -5.48 21.81 16.48
C PRO A 73 -6.54 21.55 17.53
N VAL A 74 -6.23 20.65 18.46
CA VAL A 74 -7.12 20.33 19.58
C VAL A 74 -6.82 21.32 20.70
N ASN A 75 -7.61 22.39 20.76
CA ASN A 75 -7.51 23.40 21.81
C ASN A 75 -8.30 22.93 23.03
N GLY A 76 -7.61 22.61 24.13
CA GLY A 76 -8.23 22.15 25.37
C GLY A 76 -7.32 22.38 26.57
N PRO A 77 -7.84 22.21 27.80
CA PRO A 77 -7.04 22.36 29.01
C PRO A 77 -5.86 21.37 29.07
N ASP A 78 -5.97 20.23 28.38
CA ASP A 78 -4.98 19.16 28.36
C ASP A 78 -4.07 19.20 27.10
N SER A 79 -4.17 20.24 26.25
CA SER A 79 -3.36 20.34 25.04
C SER A 79 -1.90 20.62 25.38
N LYS A 80 -0.98 19.78 24.89
CA LYS A 80 0.47 19.91 25.14
C LYS A 80 1.15 20.93 24.26
N PHE A 81 0.56 21.24 23.10
CA PHE A 81 1.13 22.10 22.08
C PHE A 81 0.16 23.20 21.68
N ILE A 82 0.72 24.38 21.42
CA ILE A 82 0.01 25.51 20.82
C ILE A 82 0.39 25.50 19.34
N TRP A 83 -0.58 25.19 18.49
CA TRP A 83 -0.40 25.16 17.05
C TRP A 83 -0.76 26.51 16.44
N GLU A 84 0.14 27.04 15.63
CA GLU A 84 -0.05 28.28 14.87
C GLU A 84 0.08 27.99 13.38
N ARG A 85 -0.79 28.61 12.58
CA ARG A 85 -0.71 28.52 11.13
C ARG A 85 0.26 29.58 10.62
N LEU A 86 1.35 29.13 10.00
CA LEU A 86 2.34 30.01 9.40
C LEU A 86 2.04 30.29 7.92
N THR A 87 2.55 31.41 7.43
CA THR A 87 2.59 31.68 5.98
C THR A 87 3.77 30.95 5.34
N PRO A 88 3.71 30.59 4.05
CA PRO A 88 4.83 29.94 3.35
C PRO A 88 6.15 30.73 3.39
N GLU A 89 6.10 32.04 3.60
CA GLU A 89 7.25 32.92 3.69
C GLU A 89 8.00 32.76 5.02
N ASP A 90 7.29 32.42 6.10
CA ASP A 90 7.85 32.26 7.44
C ASP A 90 8.47 30.87 7.67
N VAL A 91 8.16 29.91 6.79
CA VAL A 91 8.61 28.52 6.90
C VAL A 91 9.98 28.34 6.26
N HIS A 92 10.95 27.84 7.03
CA HIS A 92 12.27 27.50 6.52
C HIS A 92 12.20 26.49 5.36
N ASP A 93 13.06 26.64 4.36
CA ASP A 93 13.00 25.90 3.09
C ASP A 93 13.01 24.37 3.24
N SER A 94 13.56 23.84 4.34
CA SER A 94 13.53 22.40 4.65
C SER A 94 12.12 21.87 4.91
N TYR A 95 11.24 22.70 5.49
CA TYR A 95 9.85 22.34 5.80
C TYR A 95 8.87 22.81 4.72
N ALA A 96 9.25 23.80 3.92
CA ALA A 96 8.43 24.30 2.82
C ALA A 96 8.34 23.32 1.63
N LEU A 97 9.20 22.28 1.60
CA LEU A 97 9.22 21.20 0.59
C LEU A 97 9.17 21.71 -0.88
N ARG A 98 9.64 22.93 -1.16
CA ARG A 98 9.52 23.61 -2.47
C ARG A 98 10.15 22.84 -3.63
N ARG A 99 11.09 21.94 -3.34
CA ARG A 99 11.77 21.08 -4.33
C ARG A 99 10.99 19.83 -4.72
N PHE A 100 9.88 19.54 -4.06
CA PHE A 100 9.01 18.40 -4.36
C PHE A 100 7.70 18.90 -4.97
N GLU A 101 7.72 19.19 -6.27
CA GLU A 101 6.56 19.73 -7.01
C GLU A 101 5.31 18.84 -6.86
N TYR A 102 5.50 17.52 -6.80
CA TYR A 102 4.40 16.57 -6.62
C TYR A 102 3.74 16.63 -5.22
N LEU A 103 4.44 17.17 -4.21
CA LEU A 103 3.87 17.40 -2.87
C LEU A 103 3.19 18.78 -2.76
N GLY A 104 3.64 19.77 -3.53
CA GLY A 104 3.03 21.11 -3.56
C GLY A 104 1.59 21.13 -4.07
N ILE A 105 1.22 20.15 -4.90
CA ILE A 105 -0.15 20.00 -5.41
C ILE A 105 -1.13 19.74 -4.25
N ALA A 106 -0.77 18.93 -3.25
CA ALA A 106 -1.65 18.62 -2.12
C ALA A 106 -1.86 19.81 -1.17
N ALA A 107 -0.89 20.72 -1.08
CA ALA A 107 -0.93 21.86 -0.16
C ALA A 107 -1.84 23.02 -0.62
N THR A 108 -2.21 23.07 -1.90
CA THR A 108 -2.95 24.21 -2.48
C THR A 108 -4.43 23.92 -2.73
N THR A 109 -4.87 22.67 -2.60
CA THR A 109 -6.28 22.29 -2.82
C THR A 109 -7.02 22.22 -1.49
N ASN A 110 -7.61 23.34 -1.10
CA ASN A 110 -8.78 23.31 -0.21
C ASN A 110 -9.95 22.68 -1.00
N LYS A 111 -10.03 21.35 -0.99
CA LYS A 111 -11.17 20.46 -1.32
C LYS A 111 -10.64 19.16 -1.92
N THR A 112 -10.93 18.06 -1.25
CA THR A 112 -10.86 16.68 -1.73
C THR A 112 -11.13 16.58 -3.23
N THR A 113 -10.07 16.43 -4.03
CA THR A 113 -10.14 15.78 -5.34
C THR A 113 -8.84 15.01 -5.48
N VAL A 114 -8.93 13.73 -5.13
CA VAL A 114 -7.89 12.74 -5.42
C VAL A 114 -7.64 12.81 -6.93
N PRO A 115 -6.41 13.10 -7.41
CA PRO A 115 -6.11 12.96 -8.82
C PRO A 115 -6.12 11.46 -9.11
N SER A 116 -7.20 10.98 -9.72
CA SER A 116 -7.25 9.65 -10.30
C SER A 116 -6.13 9.54 -11.34
N LEU A 117 -5.20 8.61 -11.13
CA LEU A 117 -4.33 8.10 -12.18
C LEU A 117 -5.18 7.75 -13.42
N PRO A 118 -4.68 7.99 -14.65
CA PRO A 118 -5.43 7.68 -15.85
C PRO A 118 -5.76 6.19 -15.88
N ALA A 119 -7.07 5.90 -15.96
CA ALA A 119 -7.60 4.57 -16.15
C ALA A 119 -7.01 3.97 -17.42
N SER A 120 -6.08 3.03 -17.26
CA SER A 120 -5.69 2.12 -18.32
C SER A 120 -6.83 1.11 -18.53
N ASP A 121 -7.60 1.37 -19.58
CA ASP A 121 -8.36 0.46 -20.43
C ASP A 121 -9.05 -0.77 -19.81
N ALA A 122 -10.38 -0.68 -19.86
CA ALA A 122 -11.37 -1.74 -19.97
C ALA A 122 -10.83 -3.18 -20.10
N VAL A 123 -11.05 -3.99 -19.06
CA VAL A 123 -11.20 -5.44 -19.20
C VAL A 123 -12.65 -5.79 -18.90
N SER A 124 -13.34 -6.21 -19.96
CA SER A 124 -14.75 -6.57 -20.01
C SER A 124 -15.20 -7.47 -18.87
N THR A 125 -16.23 -7.00 -18.16
CA THR A 125 -17.12 -7.83 -17.37
C THR A 125 -17.90 -8.76 -18.31
N SER A 126 -17.51 -10.03 -18.38
CA SER A 126 -18.35 -11.07 -18.96
C SER A 126 -19.30 -11.60 -17.90
N GLU A 127 -20.53 -11.12 -17.96
CA GLU A 127 -21.69 -11.64 -17.24
C GLU A 127 -21.87 -13.15 -17.52
N ARG A 128 -21.92 -13.98 -16.47
CA ARG A 128 -22.42 -15.36 -16.59
C ARG A 128 -23.91 -15.35 -16.25
N THR A 129 -24.73 -15.27 -17.29
CA THR A 129 -26.17 -15.52 -17.18
C THR A 129 -26.43 -17.01 -16.96
N ASN A 130 -27.17 -17.28 -15.91
CA ASN A 130 -27.68 -18.57 -15.48
C ASN A 130 -28.81 -19.03 -16.43
N THR A 131 -28.62 -20.12 -17.18
CA THR A 131 -29.73 -21.01 -17.63
C THR A 131 -29.17 -22.25 -18.30
N GLN A 132 -29.38 -23.42 -17.69
CA GLN A 132 -29.34 -24.67 -18.45
C GLN A 132 -30.48 -25.58 -17.99
N GLN A 133 -31.54 -25.59 -18.81
CA GLN A 133 -32.63 -26.55 -18.74
C GLN A 133 -32.07 -27.93 -19.06
N GLN A 134 -32.20 -28.90 -18.15
CA GLN A 134 -32.06 -30.31 -18.48
C GLN A 134 -33.35 -30.77 -19.18
N LYS A 135 -33.27 -31.02 -20.48
CA LYS A 135 -34.26 -31.83 -21.19
C LYS A 135 -33.78 -33.28 -21.21
N GLN A 136 -34.64 -34.17 -20.71
CA GLN A 136 -34.55 -35.61 -20.87
C GLN A 136 -34.61 -35.98 -22.36
N ILE A 137 -33.85 -36.98 -22.76
CA ILE A 137 -34.07 -37.72 -24.00
C ILE A 137 -34.16 -39.20 -23.64
N THR A 138 -35.23 -39.78 -24.19
CA THR A 138 -35.74 -41.16 -24.17
C THR A 138 -34.73 -42.20 -24.61
#